data_AF-A0A7Z9ITS2-F1
#
_entry.id   AF-A0A7Z9ITS2-F1
#
_cell.length_a   1.000
_cell.length_b   1.000
_cell.length_c   1.000
_cell.angle_alpha   90.00
_cell.angle_beta   90.00
_cell.angle_gamma   90.00
#
_symmetry.space_group_name_H-M   'P 1'
#
loop_
_entity.id
_entity.type
_entity.pdbx_description
1 polymer ?
#
loop_
_entity_poly.entity_id
_entity_poly.type
_entity_poly.pdbx_seq_one_letter_code
_entity_poly.pdbx_strand_id
1 'polypeptide(L)'
;YKDFELELEWRVQTGGNSGIFHHANETNDWIWQSAPEMQVLDDNVHQDGKKTKTSAGALYDLIAPVNKISKPTGEFNRVKISAKNNYVEYWLNGSKVVEYELGSKALARLIANSKFKTMPNFAKASQGHIGLQHHGEEVWYRNIRIRKL
;
A
#
# COMPACT_ATOMS: atom_id res chain seq x y z
N TYR A 1 3.93 9.83 11.11
CA TYR A 1 5.21 9.66 10.42
C TYR A 1 5.22 10.52 9.17
N LYS A 2 6.30 11.26 8.96
CA LYS A 2 6.55 12.08 7.77
C LYS A 2 7.58 11.35 6.90
N ASP A 3 8.85 11.44 7.29
CA ASP A 3 9.93 10.68 6.67
C ASP A 3 10.20 9.41 7.49
N PHE A 4 10.17 8.24 6.84
CA PHE A 4 10.30 6.95 7.50
C PHE A 4 10.71 5.82 6.54
N GLU A 5 11.22 4.74 7.11
CA GLU A 5 11.24 3.41 6.51
C GLU A 5 10.47 2.44 7.40
N LEU A 6 9.41 1.85 6.86
CA LEU A 6 8.65 0.78 7.46
C LEU A 6 9.11 -0.53 6.81
N GLU A 7 9.44 -1.52 7.62
CA GLU A 7 9.58 -2.90 7.17
C GLU A 7 8.65 -3.80 7.95
N LEU A 8 8.05 -4.77 7.26
CA LEU A 8 7.25 -5.82 7.87
C LEU A 8 7.20 -7.04 6.95
N GLU A 9 6.66 -8.14 7.48
CA GLU A 9 6.28 -9.30 6.71
C GLU A 9 4.77 -9.54 6.81
N TRP A 10 4.15 -9.92 5.69
CA TRP A 10 2.75 -10.28 5.62
C TRP A 10 2.55 -11.66 4.99
N ARG A 11 1.51 -12.37 5.43
CA ARG A 11 1.00 -13.61 4.84
C ARG A 11 -0.52 -13.47 4.75
N VAL A 12 -1.12 -14.06 3.73
CA VAL A 12 -2.58 -14.13 3.57
C VAL A 12 -3.02 -15.58 3.37
N GLN A 13 -4.26 -15.87 3.75
CA GLN A 13 -4.91 -17.12 3.37
C GLN A 13 -5.27 -17.10 1.87
N THR A 14 -5.76 -18.23 1.35
CA THR A 14 -6.29 -18.31 -0.02
C THR A 14 -7.40 -17.29 -0.23
N GLY A 15 -7.24 -16.44 -1.25
CA GLY A 15 -8.16 -15.34 -1.54
C GLY A 15 -8.11 -14.18 -0.54
N GLY A 16 -7.12 -14.13 0.36
CA GLY A 16 -7.05 -13.09 1.38
C GLY A 16 -6.78 -11.69 0.82
N ASN A 17 -7.38 -10.68 1.46
CA ASN A 17 -7.27 -9.27 1.11
C ASN A 17 -7.03 -8.43 2.36
N SER A 18 -6.10 -7.48 2.26
CA SER A 18 -5.64 -6.64 3.34
C SER A 18 -4.85 -5.46 2.75
N GLY A 19 -4.33 -4.55 3.58
CA GLY A 19 -3.63 -3.37 3.08
C GLY A 19 -2.73 -2.75 4.11
N ILE A 20 -1.61 -2.18 3.63
CA ILE A 20 -0.68 -1.40 4.45
C ILE A 20 -0.82 0.06 4.05
N PHE A 21 -1.47 0.82 4.92
CA PHE A 21 -1.72 2.24 4.74
C PHE A 21 -0.61 3.08 5.37
N HIS A 22 -0.32 4.22 4.77
CA HIS A 22 0.63 5.17 5.32
C HIS A 22 0.14 6.61 5.14
N HIS A 23 0.71 7.55 5.88
CA HIS A 23 0.24 8.95 5.87
C HIS A 23 -1.26 9.07 6.17
N ALA A 24 -1.82 8.14 6.95
CA ALA A 24 -3.23 8.16 7.30
C ALA A 24 -3.55 9.28 8.29
N ASN A 25 -4.67 9.95 8.09
CA ASN A 25 -5.28 10.82 9.08
C ASN A 25 -6.55 10.17 9.63
N GLU A 26 -7.03 10.67 10.76
CA GLU A 26 -8.23 10.14 11.45
C GLU A 26 -9.45 11.04 11.21
N THR A 27 -9.48 11.78 10.10
CA THR A 27 -10.56 12.74 9.79
C THR A 27 -11.75 12.12 9.05
N ASN A 28 -11.68 10.82 8.73
CA ASN A 28 -12.64 10.10 7.91
C ASN A 28 -13.02 8.79 8.60
N ASP A 29 -14.20 8.26 8.28
CA ASP A 29 -14.72 7.02 8.87
C ASP A 29 -13.83 5.81 8.56
N TRP A 30 -13.20 5.80 7.38
CA TRP A 30 -12.36 4.72 6.91
C TRP A 30 -11.00 5.22 6.40
N ILE A 31 -9.94 4.49 6.75
CA ILE A 31 -8.56 4.84 6.40
C ILE A 31 -8.33 4.99 4.88
N TRP A 32 -9.00 4.17 4.06
CA TRP A 32 -8.87 4.20 2.59
C TRP A 32 -9.45 5.48 1.95
N GLN A 33 -10.18 6.30 2.71
CA GLN A 33 -10.70 7.58 2.23
C GLN A 33 -9.64 8.70 2.25
N SER A 34 -8.55 8.52 2.99
CA SER A 34 -7.50 9.55 3.15
C SER A 34 -6.10 9.05 2.85
N ALA A 35 -5.82 7.76 3.07
CA ALA A 35 -4.47 7.23 3.04
C ALA A 35 -4.15 6.44 1.75
N PRO A 36 -2.96 6.64 1.15
CA PRO A 36 -2.41 5.70 0.19
C PRO A 36 -2.19 4.30 0.80
N GLU A 37 -2.27 3.28 -0.05
CA GLU A 37 -2.25 1.87 0.34
C GLU A 37 -1.24 1.09 -0.49
N MET A 38 -0.36 0.33 0.16
CA MET A 38 0.32 -0.80 -0.46
C MET A 38 -0.57 -2.04 -0.31
N GLN A 39 -1.04 -2.57 -1.43
CA GLN A 39 -1.97 -3.69 -1.46
C GLN A 39 -1.34 -4.98 -0.91
N VAL A 40 -2.07 -5.72 -0.08
CA VAL A 40 -1.73 -7.07 0.43
C VAL A 40 -2.80 -8.04 -0.03
N LEU A 41 -2.47 -8.94 -0.95
CA LEU A 41 -3.48 -9.73 -1.66
C LEU A 41 -2.97 -11.12 -2.06
N ASP A 42 -3.86 -12.10 -2.08
CA ASP A 42 -3.70 -13.30 -2.88
C ASP A 42 -4.12 -13.03 -4.34
N ASP A 43 -3.16 -12.68 -5.17
CA ASP A 43 -3.37 -12.35 -6.58
C ASP A 43 -3.94 -13.49 -7.42
N ASN A 44 -3.72 -14.75 -7.01
CA ASN A 44 -4.10 -15.91 -7.80
C ASN A 44 -5.60 -16.20 -7.72
N VAL A 45 -6.23 -15.83 -6.60
CA VAL A 45 -7.62 -16.20 -6.29
C VAL A 45 -8.52 -14.98 -6.16
N HIS A 46 -8.05 -13.90 -5.53
CA HIS A 46 -8.90 -12.74 -5.29
C HIS A 46 -9.19 -11.98 -6.60
N GLN A 47 -10.43 -11.51 -6.78
CA GLN A 47 -10.87 -10.84 -8.01
C GLN A 47 -10.04 -9.59 -8.34
N ASP A 48 -9.58 -8.85 -7.33
CA ASP A 48 -8.68 -7.69 -7.50
C ASP A 48 -7.31 -8.08 -8.06
N GLY A 49 -6.88 -9.34 -7.92
CA GLY A 49 -5.66 -9.86 -8.53
C GLY A 49 -5.70 -9.87 -10.07
N LYS A 50 -6.90 -9.84 -10.66
CA LYS A 50 -7.10 -9.81 -12.12
C LYS A 50 -6.73 -8.48 -12.76
N LYS A 51 -6.55 -7.41 -11.97
CA LYS A 51 -6.09 -6.11 -12.44
C LYS A 51 -4.77 -5.76 -11.77
N THR A 52 -3.77 -5.39 -12.57
CA THR A 52 -2.42 -5.14 -12.05
C THR A 52 -2.36 -4.02 -11.01
N LYS A 53 -3.18 -2.96 -11.16
CA LYS A 53 -3.26 -1.83 -10.21
C LYS A 53 -3.92 -2.15 -8.87
N THR A 54 -4.58 -3.29 -8.75
CA THR A 54 -5.22 -3.73 -7.49
C THR A 54 -4.60 -5.03 -6.96
N SER A 55 -3.48 -5.45 -7.56
CA SER A 55 -2.71 -6.64 -7.16
C SER A 55 -1.69 -6.34 -6.05
N ALA A 56 -1.18 -7.37 -5.39
CA ALA A 56 -0.23 -7.27 -4.27
C ALA A 56 0.97 -6.37 -4.61
N GLY A 57 1.29 -5.44 -3.70
CA GLY A 57 2.38 -4.48 -3.86
C GLY A 57 2.06 -3.26 -4.74
N ALA A 58 0.88 -3.18 -5.35
CA ALA A 58 0.43 -1.96 -6.02
C ALA A 58 0.28 -0.80 -5.03
N LEU A 59 0.41 0.43 -5.54
CA LEU A 59 -0.32 1.55 -4.95
C LEU A 59 -1.77 1.43 -5.43
N TYR A 60 -2.63 0.93 -4.54
CA TYR A 60 -3.96 0.43 -4.89
C TYR A 60 -4.70 1.40 -5.82
N ASP A 61 -5.24 0.88 -6.94
CA ASP A 61 -5.98 1.59 -8.00
C ASP A 61 -5.22 2.74 -8.72
N LEU A 62 -3.95 2.98 -8.40
CA LEU A 62 -3.15 4.07 -8.99
C LEU A 62 -1.97 3.55 -9.81
N ILE A 63 -1.04 2.82 -9.20
CA ILE A 63 0.23 2.41 -9.82
C ILE A 63 0.39 0.89 -9.66
N ALA A 64 0.48 0.21 -10.80
CA ALA A 64 0.75 -1.23 -10.84
C ALA A 64 2.21 -1.52 -10.43
N PRO A 65 2.47 -2.62 -9.71
CA PRO A 65 3.81 -3.01 -9.33
C PRO A 65 4.61 -3.49 -10.54
N VAL A 66 5.85 -3.03 -10.68
CA VAL A 66 6.82 -3.54 -11.66
C VAL A 66 7.78 -4.52 -10.99
N ASN A 67 8.37 -5.46 -11.74
CA ASN A 67 9.34 -6.44 -11.17
C ASN A 67 8.81 -7.20 -9.94
N LYS A 68 7.49 -7.41 -9.87
CA LYS A 68 6.81 -8.04 -8.73
C LYS A 68 7.24 -9.50 -8.60
N ILE A 69 7.78 -9.84 -7.44
CA ILE A 69 8.10 -11.23 -7.07
C ILE A 69 7.33 -11.52 -5.79
N SER A 70 6.12 -12.07 -5.91
CA SER A 70 5.34 -12.53 -4.76
C SER A 70 5.67 -13.99 -4.43
N LYS A 71 5.70 -14.32 -3.14
CA LYS A 71 5.74 -15.70 -2.68
C LYS A 71 4.37 -16.38 -2.87
N PRO A 72 4.32 -17.71 -2.95
CA PRO A 72 3.05 -18.45 -2.97
C PRO A 72 2.14 -18.09 -1.79
N THR A 73 0.83 -18.23 -1.99
CA THR A 73 -0.18 -18.07 -0.94
C THR A 73 0.16 -18.94 0.28
N GLY A 74 0.03 -18.37 1.49
CA GLY A 74 0.42 -19.04 2.72
C GLY A 74 1.90 -18.89 3.12
N GLU A 75 2.74 -18.26 2.28
CA GLU A 75 4.09 -17.86 2.67
C GLU A 75 4.17 -16.39 3.06
N PHE A 76 5.16 -16.05 3.90
CA PHE A 76 5.42 -14.67 4.27
C PHE A 76 6.18 -13.94 3.15
N ASN A 77 5.61 -12.81 2.73
CA ASN A 77 6.24 -11.82 1.87
C ASN A 77 6.86 -10.72 2.74
N ARG A 78 8.09 -10.30 2.42
CA ARG A 78 8.74 -9.16 3.08
C ARG A 78 8.50 -7.89 2.27
N VAL A 79 8.14 -6.81 2.94
CA VAL A 79 7.98 -5.50 2.31
C VAL A 79 8.78 -4.42 3.01
N LYS A 80 9.09 -3.37 2.25
CA LYS A 80 9.56 -2.09 2.77
C LYS A 80 8.79 -0.96 2.11
N ILE A 81 8.30 -0.03 2.92
CA ILE A 81 7.77 1.26 2.47
C ILE A 81 8.73 2.34 2.95
N SER A 82 9.36 3.06 2.03
CA SER A 82 10.24 4.19 2.33
C SER A 82 9.54 5.47 1.90
N ALA A 83 9.47 6.47 2.78
CA ALA A 83 9.04 7.82 2.48
C ALA A 83 10.12 8.79 2.92
N LYS A 84 10.67 9.57 1.97
CA LYS A 84 11.70 10.58 2.27
C LYS A 84 11.53 11.78 1.37
N ASN A 85 11.36 12.97 1.94
CA ASN A 85 11.12 14.21 1.20
C ASN A 85 9.95 14.07 0.21
N ASN A 86 8.83 13.50 0.66
CA ASN A 86 7.63 13.17 -0.14
C ASN A 86 7.82 12.10 -1.24
N TYR A 87 9.04 11.62 -1.48
CA TYR A 87 9.27 10.51 -2.39
C TYR A 87 9.01 9.19 -1.68
N VAL A 88 8.09 8.38 -2.21
CA VAL A 88 7.63 7.12 -1.64
C VAL A 88 8.02 5.96 -2.55
N GLU A 89 8.59 4.92 -1.95
CA GLU A 89 8.92 3.66 -2.63
C GLU A 89 8.27 2.47 -1.91
N TYR A 90 7.70 1.56 -2.68
CA TYR A 90 7.30 0.23 -2.20
C TYR A 90 8.27 -0.81 -2.73
N TRP A 91 8.69 -1.69 -1.82
CA TRP A 91 9.54 -2.83 -2.11
C TRP A 91 8.84 -4.11 -1.67
N LEU A 92 8.91 -5.14 -2.51
CA LEU A 92 8.38 -6.47 -2.24
C LEU A 92 9.47 -7.51 -2.52
N ASN A 93 9.81 -8.31 -1.51
CA ASN A 93 10.81 -9.37 -1.57
C ASN A 93 12.15 -8.97 -2.20
N GLY A 94 12.60 -7.74 -1.92
CA GLY A 94 13.89 -7.21 -2.39
C GLY A 94 13.82 -6.42 -3.70
N SER A 95 12.69 -6.45 -4.42
CA SER A 95 12.49 -5.66 -5.64
C SER A 95 11.73 -4.37 -5.33
N LYS A 96 12.18 -3.24 -5.87
CA LYS A 96 11.35 -2.02 -5.90
C LYS A 96 10.23 -2.22 -6.92
N VAL A 97 8.99 -2.08 -6.46
CA VAL A 97 7.80 -2.35 -7.26
C VAL A 97 7.00 -1.10 -7.60
N VAL A 98 7.00 -0.09 -6.74
CA VAL A 98 6.31 1.19 -6.99
C VAL A 98 7.17 2.33 -6.49
N GLU A 99 7.12 3.45 -7.19
CA GLU A 99 7.67 4.73 -6.74
C GLU A 99 6.76 5.88 -7.16
N TYR A 100 6.67 6.92 -6.34
CA TYR A 100 5.93 8.14 -6.65
C TYR A 100 6.30 9.27 -5.70
N GLU A 101 5.83 10.48 -6.00
CA GLU A 101 6.00 11.65 -5.15
C GLU A 101 4.63 12.17 -4.67
N LEU A 102 4.46 12.25 -3.35
CA LEU A 102 3.29 12.84 -2.71
C LEU A 102 3.18 14.33 -3.08
N GLY A 103 1.98 14.77 -3.43
CA GLY A 103 1.72 16.15 -3.87
C GLY A 103 2.14 16.46 -5.31
N SER A 104 2.74 15.52 -6.04
CA SER A 104 3.14 15.75 -7.44
C SER A 104 1.94 15.88 -8.39
N LYS A 105 2.13 16.62 -9.49
CA LYS A 105 1.15 16.70 -10.60
C LYS A 105 0.90 15.33 -11.24
N ALA A 106 1.89 14.44 -11.21
CA ALA A 106 1.74 13.07 -11.71
C ALA A 106 0.77 12.27 -10.83
N LEU A 107 0.96 12.27 -9.51
CA LEU A 107 0.04 11.60 -8.59
C LEU A 107 -1.37 12.20 -8.64
N ALA A 108 -1.50 13.52 -8.71
CA ALA A 108 -2.79 14.19 -8.84
C ALA A 108 -3.57 13.73 -10.09
N ARG A 109 -2.89 13.54 -11.23
CA ARG A 109 -3.51 13.01 -12.45
C ARG A 109 -3.94 11.55 -12.29
N LEU A 110 -3.17 10.72 -11.59
CA LEU A 110 -3.57 9.34 -11.30
C LEU A 110 -4.84 9.31 -10.42
N ILE A 111 -4.88 10.10 -9.35
CA ILE A 111 -6.02 10.20 -8.44
C ILE A 111 -7.29 10.63 -9.19
N ALA A 112 -7.20 11.67 -10.03
CA ALA A 112 -8.33 12.16 -10.82
C ALA A 112 -8.92 11.11 -11.78
N ASN A 113 -8.13 10.10 -12.17
CA ASN A 113 -8.53 9.00 -13.07
C ASN A 113 -8.77 7.67 -12.33
N SER A 114 -8.98 7.70 -11.01
CA SER A 114 -9.16 6.51 -10.15
C SER A 114 -10.48 6.54 -9.38
N LYS A 115 -10.75 5.50 -8.59
CA LYS A 115 -11.88 5.47 -7.64
C LYS A 115 -11.82 6.60 -6.60
N PHE A 116 -10.64 7.15 -6.34
CA PHE A 116 -10.41 8.17 -5.31
C PHE A 116 -10.72 9.59 -5.76
N LYS A 117 -11.12 9.82 -7.02
CA LYS A 117 -11.32 11.17 -7.59
C LYS A 117 -12.30 12.05 -6.80
N THR A 118 -13.25 11.47 -6.07
CA THR A 118 -14.25 12.17 -5.25
C THR A 118 -13.91 12.22 -3.76
N MET A 119 -12.72 11.73 -3.36
CA MET A 119 -12.29 11.70 -1.96
C MET A 119 -11.38 12.89 -1.65
N PRO A 120 -11.89 13.97 -1.04
CA PRO A 120 -11.17 15.24 -0.95
C PRO A 120 -9.87 15.15 -0.12
N ASN A 121 -9.82 14.22 0.84
CA ASN A 121 -8.69 14.04 1.75
C ASN A 121 -7.67 13.00 1.27
N PHE A 122 -7.94 12.29 0.17
CA PHE A 122 -7.09 11.20 -0.30
C PHE A 122 -5.70 11.69 -0.70
N ALA A 123 -4.66 11.10 -0.09
CA ALA A 123 -3.25 11.39 -0.30
C ALA A 123 -2.87 12.87 -0.09
N LYS A 124 -3.58 13.59 0.80
CA LYS A 124 -3.30 15.00 1.11
C LYS A 124 -2.41 15.23 2.34
N ALA A 125 -2.35 14.25 3.23
CA ALA A 125 -1.55 14.35 4.44
C ALA A 125 -0.05 14.27 4.13
N SER A 126 0.72 15.25 4.61
CA SER A 126 2.20 15.22 4.57
C SER A 126 2.82 14.42 5.71
N GLN A 127 2.03 13.99 6.68
CA GLN A 127 2.39 13.07 7.74
C GLN A 127 1.15 12.35 8.27
N GLY A 128 1.31 11.13 8.77
CA GLY A 128 0.19 10.41 9.36
C GLY A 128 0.53 9.06 9.97
N HIS A 129 -0.49 8.30 10.34
CA HIS A 129 -0.35 6.97 10.92
C HIS A 129 0.04 5.93 9.86
N ILE A 130 0.55 4.79 10.35
CA ILE A 130 0.62 3.54 9.59
C ILE A 130 -0.61 2.73 9.98
N GLY A 131 -1.33 2.19 9.01
CA GLY A 131 -2.51 1.35 9.24
C GLY A 131 -2.35 -0.03 8.60
N LEU A 132 -2.85 -1.06 9.26
CA LEU A 132 -2.96 -2.41 8.73
C LEU A 132 -4.44 -2.76 8.67
N GLN A 133 -4.95 -3.06 7.49
CA GLN A 133 -6.38 -3.32 7.31
C GLN A 133 -6.71 -4.80 7.47
N HIS A 134 -7.74 -5.09 8.24
CA HIS A 134 -8.44 -6.37 8.17
C HIS A 134 -9.66 -6.19 7.27
N HIS A 135 -9.75 -6.95 6.17
CA HIS A 135 -10.84 -6.84 5.19
C HIS A 135 -11.87 -7.98 5.29
N GLY A 136 -11.80 -8.78 6.36
CA GLY A 136 -12.68 -9.93 6.61
C GLY A 136 -11.97 -11.27 6.44
N GLU A 137 -10.87 -11.30 5.70
CA GLU A 137 -10.03 -12.49 5.50
C GLU A 137 -8.86 -12.55 6.48
N GLU A 138 -8.41 -13.77 6.79
CA GLU A 138 -7.27 -13.99 7.66
C GLU A 138 -5.97 -13.47 7.02
N VAL A 139 -5.29 -12.61 7.77
CA VAL A 139 -3.99 -12.02 7.41
C VAL A 139 -3.07 -12.09 8.63
N TRP A 140 -1.80 -12.39 8.40
CA TRP A 140 -0.78 -12.41 9.43
C TRP A 140 0.29 -11.37 9.14
N TYR A 141 0.68 -10.65 10.17
CA TYR A 141 1.77 -9.69 10.13
C TYR A 141 2.82 -10.04 11.18
N ARG A 142 4.09 -9.87 10.85
CA ARG A 142 5.21 -10.01 11.80
C ARG A 142 6.38 -9.11 11.43
N ASN A 143 7.37 -9.05 12.32
CA ASN A 143 8.61 -8.31 12.12
C ASN A 143 8.39 -6.83 11.76
N ILE A 144 7.33 -6.22 12.32
CA ILE A 144 6.95 -4.84 12.04
C ILE A 144 7.93 -3.91 12.76
N ARG A 145 8.67 -3.13 11.99
CA ARG A 145 9.65 -2.16 12.49
C ARG A 145 9.60 -0.89 11.66
N ILE A 146 9.76 0.24 12.32
CA ILE A 146 9.77 1.54 11.66
C ILE A 146 10.97 2.37 12.13
N ARG A 147 11.66 2.98 11.17
CA ARG A 147 12.74 3.93 11.41
C ARG A 147 12.29 5.30 10.91
N LYS A 148 12.34 6.32 11.78
CA LYS A 148 12.16 7.72 11.35
C LYS A 148 13.43 8.17 10.61
N LEU A 149 13.27 8.95 9.53
CA LEU A 149 14.37 9.50 8.74
C LEU A 149 14.58 11.00 8.99
#